data_AF-A0A5N5W8V7-F1
#
_entry.id   AF-A0A5N5W8V7-F1
#
_cell.length_a   1.000
_cell.length_b   1.000
_cell.length_c   1.000
_cell.angle_alpha   90.00
_cell.angle_beta   90.00
_cell.angle_gamma   90.00
#
_symmetry.space_group_name_H-M   'P 1'
#
loop_
_entity.id
_entity.type
_entity.pdbx_description
1 polymer ?
#
loop_
_entity_poly.entity_id
_entity_poly.type
_entity_poly.pdbx_seq_one_letter_code
_entity_poly.pdbx_strand_id
1 'polypeptide(L)' 'MNDRPSAWSAGHPPAPRKVLLAAPRGWCAGVDRAVIAVEKALEQYGAPVYVRHEIVHN' A
#
# COMPACT_ATOMS: atom_id res chain seq x y z
N MET A 1 -37.31 -29.05 28.97
CA MET A 1 -37.70 -29.48 27.61
C MET A 1 -38.17 -28.29 26.79
N ASN A 2 -37.25 -27.64 26.10
CA ASN A 2 -37.44 -27.23 24.72
C ASN A 2 -36.07 -26.80 24.21
N ASP A 3 -35.33 -27.80 23.75
CA ASP A 3 -34.11 -27.67 22.97
C ASP A 3 -34.42 -26.81 21.73
N ARG A 4 -34.11 -25.52 21.81
CA ARG A 4 -33.95 -24.70 20.61
C ARG A 4 -32.45 -24.56 20.34
N PRO A 5 -31.86 -25.42 19.50
CA PRO A 5 -30.66 -24.99 18.80
C PRO A 5 -31.12 -23.94 17.79
N SER A 6 -31.02 -22.65 18.13
CA SER A 6 -31.00 -21.63 17.08
C SER A 6 -29.72 -21.87 16.32
N ALA A 7 -29.85 -22.65 15.25
CA ALA A 7 -28.80 -22.96 14.32
C ALA A 7 -28.04 -21.67 14.00
N TRP A 8 -26.80 -21.60 14.46
CA TRP A 8 -25.79 -20.81 13.79
C TRP A 8 -25.76 -21.37 12.39
N SER A 9 -26.55 -20.77 11.49
CA SER A 9 -26.50 -21.10 10.08
C SER A 9 -25.06 -20.83 9.69
N ALA A 10 -24.29 -21.91 9.48
CA ALA A 10 -22.95 -21.83 8.97
C ALA A 10 -23.05 -21.02 7.68
N GLY A 11 -22.65 -19.75 7.75
CA GLY A 11 -22.74 -18.82 6.64
C GLY A 11 -22.03 -19.45 5.46
N HIS A 12 -22.72 -19.51 4.32
CA HIS A 12 -22.14 -19.98 3.07
C HIS A 12 -20.78 -19.28 2.88
N PRO A 13 -19.70 -19.97 2.50
CA PRO A 13 -18.46 -19.30 2.18
C PRO A 13 -18.77 -18.25 1.11
N PRO A 14 -18.38 -16.98 1.30
CA PRO A 14 -18.73 -15.94 0.35
C PRO A 14 -18.20 -16.36 -1.03
N ALA A 15 -19.07 -16.27 -2.05
CA ALA A 15 -18.66 -16.48 -3.44
C ALA A 15 -17.39 -15.65 -3.72
N PRO A 16 -16.47 -16.15 -4.58
CA PRO A 16 -15.23 -15.44 -4.87
C PRO A 16 -15.53 -14.01 -5.34
N ARG A 17 -15.11 -13.03 -4.54
CA ARG A 17 -15.28 -11.61 -4.83
C ARG A 17 -14.20 -11.15 -5.79
N LYS A 18 -14.61 -10.44 -6.84
CA LYS A 18 -13.68 -9.85 -7.82
C LYS A 18 -13.07 -8.58 -7.25
N VAL A 19 -11.74 -8.51 -7.20
CA VAL A 19 -11.00 -7.27 -6.90
C VAL A 19 -10.78 -6.51 -8.21
N LEU A 20 -11.14 -5.23 -8.22
CA LEU A 20 -10.88 -4.33 -9.34
C LEU A 20 -9.73 -3.39 -8.96
N LEU A 21 -8.70 -3.32 -9.79
CA LEU A 21 -7.56 -2.43 -9.60
C LEU A 21 -7.64 -1.28 -10.60
N ALA A 22 -7.66 -0.05 -10.09
CA ALA A 22 -7.64 1.15 -10.92
C ALA A 22 -6.33 1.27 -11.71
N ALA A 23 -6.39 1.95 -12.87
CA ALA A 23 -5.24 2.30 -13.68
C ALA A 23 -5.42 3.71 -14.29
N PRO A 24 -4.36 4.55 -14.33
CA PRO A 24 -3.04 4.33 -13.72
C PRO A 24 -3.12 4.39 -12.18
N ARG A 25 -2.17 3.74 -11.50
CA ARG A 25 -2.04 3.75 -10.03
C ARG A 25 -0.56 3.77 -9.65
N GLY A 26 -0.24 4.32 -8.49
CA GLY A 26 1.13 4.38 -7.97
C GLY A 26 1.81 5.73 -8.19
N TRP A 27 3.11 5.70 -8.48
CA TRP A 27 3.98 6.86 -8.52
C TRP A 27 3.65 7.79 -9.70
N CYS A 28 3.64 9.09 -9.43
CA CYS A 28 3.65 10.10 -10.47
C CYS A 28 5.10 10.47 -10.83
N ALA A 29 5.26 11.17 -11.96
CA ALA A 29 6.57 11.66 -12.41
C ALA A 29 7.29 12.60 -11.40
N GLY A 30 6.57 13.14 -10.41
CA GLY A 30 7.13 13.91 -9.32
C GLY A 30 7.76 13.03 -8.24
N VAL A 31 7.05 11.98 -7.81
CA VAL A 31 7.52 10.99 -6.83
C VAL A 31 8.77 10.29 -7.34
N ASP A 32 8.75 9.84 -8.59
CA ASP A 32 9.89 9.18 -9.24
C ASP A 32 11.14 10.06 -9.25
N ARG A 33 11.00 11.32 -9.71
CA ARG A 33 12.12 12.29 -9.71
C ARG A 33 12.63 12.62 -8.31
N ALA A 34 11.75 12.72 -7.31
CA ALA A 34 12.14 13.05 -5.95
C ALA A 34 13.01 11.94 -5.34
N VAL A 35 12.62 10.68 -5.53
CA VAL A 35 13.39 9.51 -5.06
C VAL A 35 14.75 9.46 -5.76
N ILE A 36 14.77 9.54 -7.10
CA ILE A 36 16.01 9.49 -7.90
C ILE A 36 17.00 10.60 -7.49
N ALA A 37 16.50 11.79 -7.13
CA ALA A 37 17.36 12.88 -6.70
C ALA A 37 18.15 12.55 -5.43
N VAL A 38 17.51 11.89 -4.46
CA VAL A 38 18.17 11.47 -3.22
C VAL A 38 19.12 10.31 -3.47
N GLU A 39 18.75 9.33 -4.28
CA GLU A 39 19.61 8.21 -4.67
C GLU A 39 20.90 8.71 -5.34
N LYS A 40 20.78 9.59 -6.33
CA LYS A 40 21.95 10.18 -7.00
C LYS A 40 22.81 11.02 -6.07
N ALA A 41 22.21 11.74 -5.12
CA ALA A 41 22.98 12.48 -4.12
C ALA A 41 23.80 11.54 -3.23
N LEU A 42 23.22 10.40 -2.82
CA LEU A 42 23.93 9.39 -2.04
C LEU A 42 25.07 8.75 -2.83
N GLU A 43 24.84 8.43 -4.11
CA GLU A 43 25.89 7.88 -5.00
C GLU A 43 27.03 8.86 -5.21
N GLN A 44 26.72 10.14 -5.44
CA GLN A 44 27.71 11.15 -5.80
C GLN A 44 28.49 11.67 -4.59
N TYR A 45 27.84 11.83 -3.44
CA TYR A 45 28.42 12.53 -2.28
C TYR A 45 28.66 11.60 -1.07
N GLY A 46 28.15 10.37 -1.10
CA GLY A 46 28.19 9.46 0.05
C GLY A 46 27.24 9.91 1.17
N ALA A 47 27.19 9.12 2.24
CA ALA A 47 26.37 9.44 3.42
C ALA A 47 27.14 10.35 4.41
N PRO A 48 26.44 11.24 5.16
CA PRO A 48 24.99 11.45 5.17
C PRO A 48 24.49 12.48 4.14
N VAL A 49 23.35 12.19 3.51
CA VAL A 49 22.54 13.16 2.75
C VAL A 49 21.32 13.54 3.58
N TYR A 50 21.14 14.84 3.84
CA TYR A 50 20.01 15.36 4.61
C TYR A 50 18.88 15.80 3.68
N VAL A 51 17.66 15.35 3.98
CA VAL A 51 16.43 15.79 3.31
C VAL A 51 15.61 16.62 4.29
N ARG A 52 15.12 17.77 3.83
CA ARG A 52 14.21 18.60 4.64
C ARG A 52 12.81 17.99 4.58
N HIS A 53 12.36 17.46 5.72
CA HIS A 53 11.14 16.63 5.84
C HIS A 53 11.24 15.30 5.07
N GLU A 54 10.12 14.59 4.98
CA GLU A 54 9.98 13.37 4.20
C GLU A 54 9.99 13.68 2.70
N ILE A 55 10.79 12.93 1.92
CA ILE A 55 10.88 13.13 0.46
C ILE A 55 9.56 12.79 -0.24
N VAL A 56 8.85 11.77 0.26
CA VAL A 56 7.51 11.34 -0.14
C VAL A 56 6.80 10.78 1.09
N HIS A 57 5.48 10.98 1.21
CA HIS A 57 4.67 10.38 2.27
C HIS A 57 4.20 9.00 1.82
N ASN A 58 5.06 8.00 1.94
CA ASN A 58 4.74 6.63 1.58
C ASN A 58 5.22 5.66 2.65
#